data_AF-A0A096ADN2-F1
#
_entry.id   AF-A0A096ADN2-F1
#
_cell.length_a   1.000
_cell.length_b   1.000
_cell.length_c   1.000
_cell.angle_alpha   90.00
_cell.angle_beta   90.00
_cell.angle_gamma   90.00
#
_symmetry.space_group_name_H-M   'P 1'
#
loop_
_entity.id
_entity.type
_entity.pdbx_description
1 polymer ?
#
loop_
_entity_poly.entity_id
_entity_poly.type
_entity_poly.pdbx_seq_one_letter_code
_entity_poly.pdbx_strand_id
1 'polypeptide(L)'
;MPPNDPPQPGDAPLGPDGHYDYFAPGFALKNPCDTEYFQRALELGWRVPEFGTKRRDEPEEMYCGVINDEVGLALFSFSSNFVDFDVSEFEVKVTEHAGVPLIILKRPSLFGEACFAGVETPNGMIGGLSGTGGFSLHTTIEQACDEATQSIVPILGVNQ
;
A
#
# COMPACT_ATOMS: atom_id res chain seq x y z
N MET A 1 10.64 8.25 0.41
CA MET A 1 11.29 9.11 1.44
C MET A 1 12.67 8.53 1.72
N PRO A 2 13.72 9.33 1.94
CA PRO A 2 14.96 8.81 2.51
C PRO A 2 14.65 8.19 3.89
N PRO A 3 15.40 7.16 4.35
CA PRO A 3 15.20 6.57 5.66
C PRO A 3 15.20 7.67 6.74
N ASN A 4 14.30 7.56 7.73
CA ASN A 4 14.41 8.39 8.93
C ASN A 4 15.74 8.05 9.61
N ASP A 5 16.67 9.00 9.65
CA ASP A 5 17.95 8.83 10.33
C ASP A 5 17.90 9.61 11.66
N PRO A 6 17.98 8.95 12.84
CA PRO A 6 18.22 7.52 13.06
C PRO A 6 16.95 6.64 12.99
N PRO A 7 17.10 5.32 12.69
CA PRO A 7 16.01 4.35 12.73
C PRO A 7 15.32 4.33 14.09
N GLN A 8 14.00 4.21 14.10
CA GLN A 8 13.20 4.13 15.32
C GLN A 8 12.99 2.67 15.75
N PRO A 9 12.74 2.40 17.04
CA PRO A 9 12.37 1.05 17.49
C PRO A 9 11.15 0.51 16.73
N GLY A 10 11.31 -0.66 16.11
CA GLY A 10 10.28 -1.31 15.29
C GLY A 10 10.43 -1.09 13.78
N ASP A 11 11.31 -0.16 13.36
CA ASP A 11 11.70 -0.03 11.96
C ASP A 11 12.55 -1.24 11.53
N ALA A 12 12.38 -1.68 10.28
CA ALA A 12 13.26 -2.66 9.66
C ALA A 12 14.66 -2.05 9.49
N PRO A 13 15.73 -2.77 9.87
CA PRO A 13 17.09 -2.35 9.56
C PRO A 13 17.36 -2.47 8.06
N LEU A 14 18.39 -1.77 7.58
CA LEU A 14 18.90 -1.99 6.23
C LEU A 14 19.79 -3.24 6.20
N GLY A 15 19.54 -4.10 5.23
CA GLY A 15 20.36 -5.24 4.87
C GLY A 15 21.67 -4.82 4.18
N PRO A 16 22.58 -5.80 3.94
CA PRO A 16 23.88 -5.54 3.32
C PRO A 16 23.79 -5.09 1.85
N ASP A 17 22.66 -5.34 1.19
CA ASP A 17 22.34 -4.92 -0.18
C ASP A 17 21.71 -3.52 -0.26
N GLY A 18 21.43 -2.91 0.89
CA GLY A 18 20.83 -1.58 0.98
C GLY A 18 19.30 -1.55 0.94
N HIS A 19 18.64 -2.72 0.95
CA HIS A 19 17.18 -2.84 1.08
C HIS A 19 16.77 -3.07 2.54
N TYR A 20 15.49 -2.87 2.88
CA TYR A 20 15.03 -3.13 4.24
C TYR A 20 14.92 -4.64 4.49
N ASP A 21 15.44 -5.10 5.62
CA ASP A 21 15.28 -6.47 6.11
C ASP A 21 14.04 -6.56 7.01
N TYR A 22 12.88 -6.78 6.39
CA TYR A 22 11.61 -6.97 7.10
C TYR A 22 11.51 -8.30 7.85
N PHE A 23 12.53 -9.16 7.78
CA PHE A 23 12.59 -10.41 8.54
C PHE A 23 13.54 -10.30 9.74
N ALA A 24 14.15 -9.14 9.95
CA ALA A 24 15.05 -8.90 11.06
C ALA A 24 14.33 -9.03 12.42
N PRO A 25 15.01 -9.56 13.46
CA PRO A 25 14.46 -9.60 14.81
C PRO A 25 14.09 -8.20 15.32
N GLY A 26 12.85 -8.04 15.78
CA GLY A 26 12.35 -6.78 16.35
C GLY A 26 11.54 -5.92 15.39
N PHE A 27 11.54 -6.22 14.09
CA PHE A 27 10.56 -5.65 13.16
C PHE A 27 9.18 -6.27 13.40
N ALA A 28 8.15 -5.43 13.32
CA ALA A 28 6.75 -5.87 13.34
C ALA A 28 5.94 -5.02 12.37
N LEU A 29 5.35 -5.67 11.37
CA LEU A 29 4.46 -5.02 10.42
C LEU A 29 3.24 -4.45 11.16
N LYS A 30 2.93 -3.17 10.90
CA LYS A 30 1.74 -2.51 11.47
C LYS A 30 0.59 -2.60 10.48
N ASN A 31 -0.59 -2.91 11.00
CA ASN A 31 -1.81 -2.86 10.21
C ASN A 31 -2.11 -1.40 9.83
N PRO A 32 -2.43 -1.09 8.56
CA PRO A 32 -2.79 0.26 8.14
C PRO A 32 -3.88 0.91 8.99
N CYS A 33 -4.83 0.14 9.55
CA CYS A 33 -5.88 0.65 10.45
C CYS A 33 -5.34 1.38 11.68
N ASP A 34 -4.13 1.02 12.13
CA ASP A 34 -3.49 1.54 13.34
C ASP A 34 -2.42 2.60 13.03
N THR A 35 -2.42 3.14 11.80
CA THR A 35 -1.43 4.12 11.34
C THR A 35 -2.07 5.48 11.06
N GLU A 36 -1.23 6.50 10.94
CA GLU A 36 -1.62 7.84 10.50
C GLU A 36 -2.29 7.85 9.12
N TYR A 37 -1.97 6.89 8.24
CA TYR A 37 -2.55 6.81 6.90
C TYR A 37 -4.05 6.52 6.93
N PHE A 38 -4.51 5.68 7.87
CA PHE A 38 -5.94 5.44 8.04
C PHE A 38 -6.64 6.69 8.57
N GLN A 39 -6.07 7.38 9.57
CA GLN A 39 -6.64 8.65 10.05
C GLN A 39 -6.69 9.69 8.94
N ARG A 40 -5.63 9.77 8.11
CA ARG A 40 -5.57 10.67 6.97
C ARG A 40 -6.63 10.35 5.92
N ALA A 41 -6.89 9.07 5.65
CA ALA A 41 -7.99 8.66 4.78
C ALA A 41 -9.33 9.16 5.33
N LEU A 42 -9.59 9.01 6.63
CA LEU A 42 -10.82 9.51 7.25
C LEU A 42 -10.96 11.03 7.14
N GLU A 43 -9.87 11.79 7.35
CA GLU A 43 -9.84 13.25 7.15
C GLU A 43 -10.13 13.67 5.71
N LEU A 44 -9.76 12.83 4.74
CA LEU A 44 -10.01 13.04 3.31
C LEU A 44 -11.42 12.60 2.88
N GLY A 45 -12.28 12.21 3.82
CA GLY A 45 -13.68 11.85 3.57
C GLY A 45 -13.91 10.37 3.29
N TRP A 46 -12.89 9.52 3.42
CA TRP A 46 -13.09 8.07 3.41
C TRP A 46 -13.77 7.62 4.71
N ARG A 47 -14.44 6.48 4.65
CA ARG A 47 -15.14 5.88 5.79
C ARG A 47 -14.89 4.39 5.88
N VAL A 48 -15.09 3.85 7.08
CA VAL A 48 -15.00 2.40 7.30
C VAL A 48 -16.16 1.71 6.58
N PRO A 49 -15.91 0.63 5.81
CA PRO A 49 -16.96 -0.15 5.20
C PRO A 49 -17.96 -0.67 6.24
N GLU A 50 -19.25 -0.54 5.97
CA GLU A 50 -20.29 -1.09 6.84
C GLU A 50 -20.34 -2.62 6.75
N PHE A 51 -20.12 -3.15 5.54
CA PHE A 51 -20.18 -4.57 5.19
C PHE A 51 -18.84 -5.05 4.63
N GLY A 52 -18.60 -6.37 4.73
CA GLY A 52 -17.36 -7.01 4.27
C GLY A 52 -16.25 -7.01 5.32
N THR A 53 -15.08 -7.53 4.94
CA THR A 53 -13.90 -7.60 5.80
C THR A 53 -13.23 -6.23 5.84
N LYS A 54 -13.17 -5.64 7.03
CA LYS A 54 -12.67 -4.27 7.25
C LYS A 54 -11.18 -4.24 7.56
N ARG A 55 -10.68 -5.33 8.15
CA ARG A 55 -9.33 -5.45 8.66
C ARG A 55 -8.87 -6.89 8.47
N ARG A 56 -7.63 -7.06 8.06
CA ARG A 56 -6.93 -8.35 8.03
C ARG A 56 -5.55 -8.18 8.60
N ASP A 57 -5.20 -9.08 9.51
CA ASP A 57 -3.93 -9.09 10.26
C ASP A 57 -3.18 -10.41 9.97
N GLU A 58 -2.68 -10.58 8.75
CA GLU A 58 -1.74 -11.68 8.47
C GLU A 58 -0.30 -11.17 8.62
N PRO A 59 0.67 -12.02 9.03
CA PRO A 59 2.05 -11.59 9.27
C PRO A 59 2.75 -10.98 8.05
N GLU A 60 2.42 -11.45 6.85
CA GLU A 60 3.06 -11.06 5.59
C GLU A 60 2.27 -9.97 4.84
N GLU A 61 0.96 -9.89 5.08
CA GLU A 61 0.05 -8.93 4.45
C GLU A 61 -1.02 -8.45 5.45
N MET A 62 -1.04 -7.15 5.70
CA MET A 62 -2.07 -6.53 6.52
C MET A 62 -2.86 -5.52 5.70
N TYR A 63 -4.17 -5.45 5.89
CA TYR A 63 -4.95 -4.41 5.23
C TYR A 63 -6.05 -3.82 6.11
N CYS A 64 -6.42 -2.59 5.75
CA CYS A 64 -7.55 -1.85 6.27
C CYS A 64 -8.42 -1.35 5.12
N GLY A 65 -9.67 -1.81 5.06
CA GLY A 65 -10.64 -1.37 4.06
C GLY A 65 -11.16 0.03 4.39
N VAL A 66 -11.19 0.89 3.38
CA VAL A 66 -11.84 2.20 3.40
C VAL A 66 -12.69 2.35 2.14
N ILE A 67 -13.84 3.01 2.26
CA ILE A 67 -14.74 3.29 1.14
C ILE A 67 -15.05 4.78 1.10
N ASN A 68 -15.40 5.28 -0.07
CA ASN A 68 -16.15 6.53 -0.22
C ASN A 68 -17.47 6.21 -0.96
N ASP A 69 -18.17 7.23 -1.48
CA ASP A 69 -19.47 7.01 -2.11
C ASP A 69 -19.40 6.28 -3.45
N GLU A 70 -18.23 6.23 -4.09
CA GLU A 70 -18.04 5.72 -5.45
C GLU A 70 -17.08 4.52 -5.52
N VAL A 71 -16.17 4.40 -4.54
CA VAL A 71 -15.00 3.52 -4.63
C VAL A 71 -14.70 2.85 -3.27
N GLY A 72 -14.27 1.58 -3.33
CA GLY A 72 -13.55 0.91 -2.25
C GLY A 72 -12.05 0.87 -2.49
N LEU A 73 -11.29 1.19 -1.45
CA LEU A 73 -9.83 1.10 -1.41
C LEU A 73 -9.42 0.25 -0.21
N ALA A 74 -8.50 -0.67 -0.41
CA ALA A 74 -7.85 -1.33 0.71
C ALA A 74 -6.49 -0.69 0.94
N LEU A 75 -6.27 -0.09 2.11
CA LEU A 75 -4.94 0.30 2.54
C LEU A 75 -4.18 -0.98 2.90
N PHE A 76 -3.00 -1.19 2.33
CA PHE A 76 -2.22 -2.42 2.46
C PHE A 76 -0.82 -2.13 2.98
N SER A 77 -0.36 -2.98 3.90
CA SER A 77 1.03 -3.08 4.35
C SER A 77 1.59 -4.45 4.00
N PHE A 78 2.82 -4.50 3.47
CA PHE A 78 3.57 -5.74 3.21
C PHE A 78 4.96 -5.70 3.85
N SER A 79 5.43 -6.85 4.34
CA SER A 79 6.80 -7.07 4.79
C SER A 79 7.72 -7.50 3.63
N SER A 80 7.69 -6.77 2.51
CA SER A 80 8.44 -7.09 1.29
C SER A 80 8.96 -5.82 0.61
N ASN A 81 10.10 -5.92 -0.06
CA ASN A 81 10.63 -4.84 -0.91
C ASN A 81 9.99 -4.90 -2.30
N PHE A 82 9.96 -3.80 -3.05
CA PHE A 82 9.36 -3.83 -4.40
C PHE A 82 10.12 -4.76 -5.37
N VAL A 83 11.43 -4.92 -5.16
CA VAL A 83 12.29 -5.82 -5.93
C VAL A 83 11.89 -7.29 -5.74
N ASP A 84 11.30 -7.64 -4.59
CA ASP A 84 10.82 -8.99 -4.31
C ASP A 84 9.53 -9.32 -5.09
N PHE A 85 8.83 -8.30 -5.61
CA PHE A 85 7.68 -8.50 -6.50
C PHE A 85 8.08 -8.62 -7.97
N ASP A 86 9.26 -8.13 -8.36
CA ASP A 86 9.77 -8.24 -9.74
C ASP A 86 10.13 -9.70 -10.12
N VAL A 87 10.36 -10.55 -9.11
CA VAL A 87 10.55 -12.01 -9.26
C VAL A 87 9.24 -12.80 -9.22
N SER A 88 8.08 -12.14 -9.25
CA SER A 88 6.75 -12.76 -9.22
C SER A 88 5.90 -12.38 -10.45
N GLU A 89 4.68 -12.92 -10.59
CA GLU A 89 3.79 -12.64 -11.74
C GLU A 89 3.22 -11.20 -11.78
N PHE A 90 3.83 -10.25 -11.07
CA PHE A 90 3.39 -8.86 -11.00
C PHE A 90 4.06 -8.03 -12.07
N GLU A 91 3.31 -7.14 -12.72
CA GLU A 91 3.91 -6.05 -13.50
C GLU A 91 4.30 -4.94 -12.51
N VAL A 92 5.60 -4.69 -12.36
CA VAL A 92 6.14 -3.64 -11.50
C VAL A 92 6.46 -2.40 -12.32
N LYS A 93 5.91 -1.26 -11.92
CA LYS A 93 6.24 0.04 -12.49
C LYS A 93 6.59 1.02 -11.38
N VAL A 94 7.76 1.62 -11.45
CA VAL A 94 8.16 2.71 -10.56
C VAL A 94 7.91 4.03 -11.28
N THR A 95 7.16 4.92 -10.63
CA THR A 95 6.90 6.29 -11.09
C THR A 95 7.37 7.27 -10.02
N GLU A 96 7.70 8.50 -10.40
CA GLU A 96 8.06 9.53 -9.43
C GLU A 96 6.87 10.46 -9.22
N HIS A 97 6.49 10.67 -7.96
CA HIS A 97 5.50 11.65 -7.54
C HIS A 97 6.13 12.57 -6.50
N ALA A 98 6.29 13.85 -6.83
CA ALA A 98 6.90 14.87 -5.95
C ALA A 98 8.25 14.44 -5.35
N GLY A 99 9.14 13.82 -6.16
CA GLY A 99 10.44 13.33 -5.70
C GLY A 99 10.39 12.05 -4.86
N VAL A 100 9.22 11.44 -4.69
CA VAL A 100 9.04 10.15 -4.00
C VAL A 100 8.78 9.05 -5.02
N PRO A 101 9.53 7.93 -4.96
CA PRO A 101 9.23 6.77 -5.81
C PRO A 101 7.90 6.15 -5.37
N LEU A 102 6.92 6.19 -6.25
CA LEU A 102 5.65 5.50 -6.14
C LEU A 102 5.73 4.20 -6.94
N ILE A 103 5.55 3.09 -6.24
CA ILE A 103 5.58 1.74 -6.76
C ILE A 103 4.16 1.34 -7.14
N ILE A 104 3.97 0.93 -8.39
CA ILE A 104 2.71 0.42 -8.93
C ILE A 104 2.90 -1.07 -9.23
N LEU A 105 2.09 -1.92 -8.61
CA LEU A 105 2.09 -3.36 -8.79
C LEU A 105 0.75 -3.78 -9.40
N LYS A 106 0.76 -4.35 -10.60
CA LYS A 106 -0.44 -4.93 -11.20
C LYS A 106 -0.43 -6.44 -11.03
N ARG A 107 -1.56 -7.01 -10.61
CA ARG A 107 -1.77 -8.45 -10.59
C ARG A 107 -3.03 -8.82 -11.37
N PRO A 108 -2.91 -9.65 -12.43
CA PRO A 108 -4.06 -10.05 -13.23
C PRO A 108 -5.05 -11.00 -12.52
N SER A 109 -4.72 -11.55 -11.34
CA SER A 109 -5.40 -12.74 -10.81
C SER A 109 -5.76 -12.73 -9.32
N LEU A 110 -5.56 -11.64 -8.57
CA LEU A 110 -5.95 -11.56 -7.16
C LEU A 110 -7.26 -10.75 -7.03
N PHE A 111 -8.38 -11.44 -6.79
CA PHE A 111 -9.73 -10.83 -6.68
C PHE A 111 -10.23 -10.12 -7.96
N GLY A 112 -9.85 -10.64 -9.14
CA GLY A 112 -9.94 -9.91 -10.41
C GLY A 112 -8.58 -9.35 -10.79
N GLU A 113 -8.55 -8.45 -11.76
CA GLU A 113 -7.34 -7.65 -12.01
C GLU A 113 -7.27 -6.57 -10.93
N ALA A 114 -6.19 -6.55 -10.15
CA ALA A 114 -6.00 -5.59 -9.06
C ALA A 114 -4.70 -4.81 -9.24
N CYS A 115 -4.74 -3.54 -8.82
CA CYS A 115 -3.60 -2.65 -8.86
C CYS A 115 -3.33 -2.09 -7.47
N PHE A 116 -2.10 -2.24 -7.02
CA PHE A 116 -1.58 -1.59 -5.83
C PHE A 116 -0.72 -0.40 -6.24
N ALA A 117 -0.87 0.72 -5.54
CA ALA A 117 0.02 1.87 -5.63
C ALA A 117 0.49 2.23 -4.21
N GLY A 118 1.80 2.38 -4.00
CA GLY A 118 2.35 2.60 -2.67
C GLY A 118 3.82 3.00 -2.64
N VAL A 119 4.37 3.09 -1.43
CA VAL A 119 5.74 3.50 -1.17
C VAL A 119 6.43 2.52 -0.24
N GLU A 120 7.74 2.34 -0.42
CA GLU A 120 8.56 1.57 0.50
C GLU A 120 9.00 2.45 1.68
N THR A 121 8.92 1.90 2.89
CA THR A 121 9.27 2.60 4.13
C THR A 121 9.97 1.64 5.10
N PRO A 122 10.67 2.15 6.13
CA PRO A 122 11.20 1.30 7.20
C PRO A 122 10.13 0.45 7.92
N ASN A 123 8.85 0.82 7.84
CA ASN A 123 7.74 0.11 8.49
C ASN A 123 7.06 -0.92 7.57
N GLY A 124 7.66 -1.22 6.41
CA GLY A 124 7.06 -2.03 5.35
C GLY A 124 6.65 -1.19 4.15
N MET A 125 6.21 -1.87 3.09
CA MET A 125 5.58 -1.21 1.95
C MET A 125 4.15 -0.86 2.32
N ILE A 126 3.76 0.40 2.18
CA ILE A 126 2.41 0.90 2.47
C ILE A 126 1.78 1.47 1.21
N GLY A 127 0.51 1.18 0.95
CA GLY A 127 -0.19 1.73 -0.20
C GLY A 127 -1.67 1.43 -0.23
N GLY A 128 -2.27 1.67 -1.39
CA GLY A 128 -3.68 1.47 -1.66
C GLY A 128 -3.85 0.45 -2.78
N LEU A 129 -4.74 -0.50 -2.59
CA LEU A 129 -5.15 -1.48 -3.59
C LEU A 129 -6.57 -1.19 -4.05
N SER A 130 -6.74 -1.12 -5.36
CA SER A 130 -8.04 -1.14 -6.02
C SER A 130 -8.12 -2.30 -7.00
N GLY A 131 -9.33 -2.83 -7.21
CA GLY A 131 -9.59 -3.95 -8.11
C GLY A 131 -10.55 -3.59 -9.23
N THR A 132 -10.70 -4.49 -10.20
CA THR A 132 -11.82 -4.51 -11.15
C THR A 132 -12.99 -5.34 -10.59
N GLY A 133 -14.21 -5.01 -11.01
CA GLY A 133 -15.40 -5.80 -10.63
C GLY A 133 -15.90 -5.54 -9.21
N GLY A 134 -16.41 -6.58 -8.52
CA GLY A 134 -17.40 -6.48 -7.42
C GLY A 134 -17.12 -5.61 -6.19
N PHE A 135 -15.96 -4.94 -6.11
CA PHE A 135 -15.60 -4.00 -5.05
C PHE A 135 -15.37 -2.56 -5.55
N SER A 136 -15.47 -2.32 -6.86
CA SER A 136 -15.34 -1.01 -7.52
C SER A 136 -16.24 -0.92 -8.76
N LEU A 137 -16.28 0.25 -9.39
CA LEU A 137 -16.92 0.41 -10.70
C LEU A 137 -15.93 0.26 -11.86
N HIS A 138 -14.69 -0.17 -11.57
CA HIS A 138 -13.64 -0.28 -12.58
C HIS A 138 -13.87 -1.49 -13.48
N THR A 139 -13.74 -1.24 -14.77
CA THR A 139 -13.91 -2.23 -15.83
C THR A 139 -12.59 -2.66 -16.46
N THR A 140 -11.48 -1.95 -16.19
CA THR A 140 -10.13 -2.31 -16.64
C THR A 140 -9.09 -2.15 -15.51
N ILE A 141 -7.98 -2.88 -15.61
CA ILE A 141 -6.85 -2.76 -14.68
C ILE A 141 -6.24 -1.34 -14.65
N GLU A 142 -6.24 -0.63 -15.78
CA GLU A 142 -5.75 0.75 -15.84
C GLU A 142 -6.61 1.68 -14.99
N GLN A 143 -7.94 1.54 -15.04
CA GLN A 143 -8.84 2.32 -14.19
C GLN A 143 -8.58 2.04 -12.71
N ALA A 144 -8.34 0.77 -12.34
CA ALA A 144 -8.00 0.40 -10.98
C ALA A 144 -6.64 0.99 -10.55
N CYS A 145 -5.64 1.04 -11.43
CA CYS A 145 -4.35 1.67 -11.14
C CYS A 145 -4.45 3.19 -10.99
N ASP A 146 -5.19 3.85 -11.88
CA ASP A 146 -5.40 5.29 -11.82
C ASP A 146 -6.10 5.66 -10.51
N GLU A 147 -7.14 4.92 -10.13
CA GLU A 147 -7.84 5.10 -8.86
C GLU A 147 -6.91 4.86 -7.66
N ALA A 148 -6.20 3.72 -7.63
CA ALA A 148 -5.28 3.41 -6.54
C ALA A 148 -4.23 4.52 -6.38
N THR A 149 -3.67 5.02 -7.49
CA THR A 149 -2.68 6.11 -7.51
C THR A 149 -3.27 7.42 -7.02
N GLN A 150 -4.40 7.86 -7.58
CA GLN A 150 -5.03 9.14 -7.26
C GLN A 150 -5.49 9.19 -5.80
N SER A 151 -5.98 8.07 -5.28
CA SER A 151 -6.48 7.96 -3.92
C SER A 151 -5.36 7.81 -2.89
N ILE A 152 -4.28 7.09 -3.19
CA ILE A 152 -3.22 6.83 -2.22
C ILE A 152 -2.24 8.00 -2.04
N VAL A 153 -1.95 8.75 -3.12
CA VAL A 153 -1.02 9.89 -3.08
C VAL A 153 -1.38 10.91 -1.98
N PRO A 154 -2.63 11.40 -1.87
CA PRO A 154 -2.99 12.34 -0.81
C PRO A 154 -3.03 11.70 0.58
N ILE A 155 -3.33 10.39 0.68
CA ILE A 155 -3.35 9.63 1.95
C ILE A 155 -1.93 9.48 2.49
N LEU A 156 -0.96 9.17 1.63
CA LEU A 156 0.46 9.08 2.01
C LEU A 156 1.11 10.45 2.25
N GLY A 157 0.40 11.54 1.98
CA GLY A 157 0.92 12.89 2.11
C GLY A 157 2.00 13.23 1.07
N VAL A 158 2.05 12.50 -0.04
CA VAL A 158 2.99 12.72 -1.15
C VAL A 158 2.42 13.78 -2.08
N ASN A 159 2.12 14.96 -1.55
CA ASN A 159 1.55 16.07 -2.32
C ASN A 159 2.65 17.04 -2.76
N GLN A 160 2.67 17.34 -4.06
CA GLN A 160 3.40 18.41 -4.81
C GLN A 160 4.63 19.05 -4.15
#